data_AF-A0A2H5PWR1-F1
#
_entry.id   AF-A0A2H5PWR1-F1
#
_cell.length_a   1.000
_cell.length_b   1.000
_cell.length_c   1.000
_cell.angle_alpha   90.00
_cell.angle_beta   90.00
_cell.angle_gamma   90.00
#
_symmetry.space_group_name_H-M   'P 1'
#
loop_
_entity.id
_entity.type
_entity.pdbx_description
1 polymer ?
#
loop_
_entity_poly.entity_id
_entity_poly.type
_entity_poly.pdbx_seq_one_letter_code
_entity_poly.pdbx_strand_id
1 'polypeptide(L)'
;PYFCYTGNEGDIECFAANTGFVLDIAPKFKALLVFIEILWGINAIWEDSYKSAETLGYLNSQQALADYAVLIRSLKQNLSSDSSPVVVFGGSYGGRSKLELL
;
A
#
# COMPACT_ATOMS: atom_id res chain seq x y z
N PRO A 1 4.48 16.01 -2.71
CA PRO A 1 3.55 15.14 -1.95
C PRO A 1 3.73 13.69 -2.40
N TYR A 2 3.40 12.73 -1.54
CA TYR A 2 3.31 11.31 -1.91
C TYR A 2 1.85 10.96 -2.14
N PHE A 3 1.54 10.39 -3.30
CA PHE A 3 0.26 9.74 -3.55
C PHE A 3 0.48 8.25 -3.44
N CYS A 4 0.02 7.66 -2.34
CA CYS A 4 0.24 6.25 -2.02
C CYS A 4 -1.06 5.48 -2.25
N TYR A 5 -1.05 4.50 -3.14
CA TYR A 5 -2.14 3.55 -3.28
C TYR A 5 -1.85 2.31 -2.42
N THR A 6 -2.74 2.02 -1.48
CA THR A 6 -2.69 0.84 -0.61
C THR A 6 -3.32 -0.34 -1.35
N GLY A 7 -2.49 -1.21 -1.93
CA GLY A 7 -2.89 -2.39 -2.68
C GLY A 7 -3.63 -3.41 -1.83
N ASN A 8 -4.66 -4.03 -2.40
CA ASN A 8 -5.56 -4.92 -1.69
C ASN A 8 -5.36 -6.39 -2.11
N GLU A 9 -6.41 -7.20 -2.23
CA GLU A 9 -6.35 -8.67 -2.36
C GLU A 9 -5.99 -9.17 -3.77
N GLY A 10 -5.19 -8.41 -4.51
CA GLY A 10 -4.86 -8.73 -5.89
C GLY A 10 -3.55 -8.11 -6.34
N ASP A 11 -3.18 -8.42 -7.57
CA ASP A 11 -1.95 -7.94 -8.19
C ASP A 11 -1.94 -6.40 -8.24
N ILE A 12 -0.85 -5.81 -7.72
CA ILE A 12 -0.68 -4.37 -7.69
C ILE A 12 -0.61 -3.75 -9.09
N GLU A 13 -0.10 -4.48 -10.09
CA GLU A 13 -0.04 -4.01 -11.48
C GLU A 13 -1.45 -3.86 -12.06
N CYS A 14 -2.35 -4.76 -11.71
CA CYS A 14 -3.76 -4.66 -12.08
C CYS A 14 -4.39 -3.39 -11.48
N PHE A 15 -4.13 -3.09 -10.20
CA PHE A 15 -4.64 -1.85 -9.60
C PHE A 15 -4.02 -0.61 -10.22
N ALA A 16 -2.73 -0.63 -10.55
CA ALA A 16 -2.06 0.48 -11.23
C ALA A 16 -2.67 0.73 -12.62
N ALA A 17 -2.96 -0.32 -13.39
CA ALA A 17 -3.57 -0.21 -14.71
C ALA A 17 -5.03 0.30 -14.68
N ASN A 18 -5.77 0.02 -13.59
CA ASN A 18 -7.20 0.35 -13.49
C ASN A 18 -7.50 1.60 -12.63
N THR A 19 -6.52 2.16 -11.92
CA THR A 19 -6.70 3.35 -11.07
C THR A 19 -6.26 4.62 -11.80
N GLY A 20 -6.93 4.92 -12.93
CA GLY A 20 -6.61 6.07 -13.79
C GLY A 20 -6.68 7.42 -13.08
N PHE A 21 -7.64 7.60 -12.15
CA PHE A 21 -7.82 8.88 -11.48
C PHE A 21 -6.56 9.38 -10.75
N VAL A 22 -5.85 8.50 -10.03
CA VAL A 22 -4.66 8.89 -9.26
C VAL A 22 -3.52 9.25 -10.21
N LEU A 23 -3.39 8.53 -11.33
CA LEU A 23 -2.44 8.84 -12.40
C LEU A 23 -2.74 10.21 -13.03
N ASP A 24 -4.02 10.53 -13.28
CA ASP A 24 -4.43 11.79 -13.92
C ASP A 24 -4.15 13.03 -13.06
N ILE A 25 -4.30 12.89 -11.74
CA ILE A 25 -4.12 14.02 -10.81
C ILE A 25 -2.67 14.19 -10.36
N ALA A 26 -1.87 13.12 -10.30
CA ALA A 26 -0.50 13.18 -9.76
C ALA A 26 0.39 14.27 -10.40
N PRO A 27 0.40 14.47 -11.75
CA PRO A 27 1.17 15.55 -12.38
C PRO A 27 0.78 16.94 -11.91
N LYS A 28 -0.51 17.19 -11.63
CA LYS A 28 -1.02 18.51 -11.18
C LYS A 28 -0.44 18.90 -9.82
N PHE A 29 -0.21 17.92 -8.96
CA PHE A 29 0.36 18.11 -7.63
C PHE A 29 1.87 17.91 -7.58
N LYS A 30 2.50 17.58 -8.72
CA LYS A 30 3.90 17.12 -8.80
C LYS A 30 4.16 16.02 -7.76
N ALA A 31 3.22 15.08 -7.65
CA ALA A 31 3.24 14.04 -6.64
C ALA A 31 4.13 12.87 -7.09
N LEU A 32 4.88 12.31 -6.14
CA LEU A 32 5.48 10.99 -6.30
C LEU A 32 4.37 9.95 -6.12
N LEU A 33 4.14 9.14 -7.14
CA LEU A 33 3.14 8.09 -7.13
C LEU A 33 3.77 6.78 -6.67
N VAL A 34 3.15 6.15 -5.67
CA VAL A 34 3.64 4.91 -5.06
C VAL A 34 2.49 3.93 -4.96
N PHE A 35 2.57 2.81 -5.70
CA PHE A 35 1.66 1.69 -5.54
C PHE A 35 2.34 0.67 -4.62
N ILE A 36 1.69 0.35 -3.49
CA ILE A 36 2.24 -0.54 -2.49
C ILE A 36 1.44 -1.84 -2.52
N GLU A 37 2.08 -2.93 -2.91
CA GLU A 37 1.50 -4.27 -2.81
C GLU A 37 1.50 -4.74 -1.35
N ILE A 38 0.37 -5.25 -0.85
CA ILE A 38 0.38 -6.10 0.34
C ILE A 38 0.62 -7.52 -0.14
N LEU A 39 1.59 -8.18 0.46
CA LEU A 39 1.87 -9.60 0.28
C LEU A 39 0.76 -10.44 0.96
N TRP A 40 -0.44 -10.46 0.39
CA TRP A 40 -1.53 -11.36 0.77
C TRP A 40 -1.23 -12.78 0.29
N GLY A 41 -0.23 -13.45 0.87
CA GLY A 41 0.00 -14.90 0.77
C GLY A 41 0.13 -15.53 -0.63
N ILE A 42 0.02 -14.77 -1.72
CA ILE A 42 -0.13 -15.32 -3.08
C ILE A 42 1.15 -15.17 -3.88
N ASN A 43 1.93 -14.09 -3.67
CA ASN A 43 3.17 -13.89 -4.40
C ASN A 43 4.33 -13.61 -3.45
N ALA A 44 5.24 -14.59 -3.37
CA ALA A 44 6.70 -14.40 -3.32
C ALA A 44 7.50 -14.60 -2.02
N ILE A 45 6.94 -14.82 -0.83
CA ILE A 45 7.82 -15.13 0.35
C ILE A 45 7.40 -16.39 1.12
N TRP A 46 6.12 -16.75 1.10
CA TRP A 46 5.62 -17.85 1.91
C TRP A 46 4.61 -18.66 1.13
N GLU A 47 5.09 -19.51 0.22
CA GLU A 47 4.28 -20.55 -0.44
C GLU A 47 3.55 -21.44 0.58
N ASP A 48 3.97 -21.39 1.85
CA ASP A 48 3.44 -22.12 2.99
C ASP A 48 2.74 -21.23 4.02
N SER A 49 2.57 -19.92 3.79
CA SER A 49 1.97 -18.97 4.77
C SER A 49 0.54 -19.33 5.16
N TYR A 50 -0.17 -20.07 4.32
CA TYR A 50 -1.51 -20.55 4.60
C TYR A 50 -1.54 -21.94 5.25
N LYS A 51 -0.38 -22.59 5.44
CA LYS A 51 -0.29 -23.97 5.96
C LYS A 51 -0.33 -24.08 7.48
N SER A 52 -0.19 -22.97 8.22
CA SER A 52 -0.31 -22.96 9.69
C SER A 52 -1.15 -21.78 10.19
N ALA A 53 -1.83 -21.99 11.33
CA ALA A 53 -2.60 -20.94 12.00
C ALA A 53 -1.70 -19.77 12.46
N GLU A 54 -0.44 -20.06 12.74
CA GLU A 54 0.56 -19.07 13.15
C GLU A 54 0.91 -18.12 12.00
N THR A 55 1.14 -18.64 10.79
CA THR A 55 1.46 -17.83 9.61
C THR A 55 0.21 -17.13 9.04
N LEU A 56 -0.96 -17.76 9.12
CA LEU A 56 -2.25 -17.13 8.78
C LEU A 56 -2.57 -15.94 9.69
N GLY A 57 -2.12 -15.97 10.94
CA GLY A 57 -2.31 -14.87 11.90
C GLY A 57 -1.74 -13.53 11.43
N TYR A 58 -0.71 -13.54 10.57
CA TYR A 58 -0.12 -12.32 10.00
C TYR A 58 -0.90 -11.74 8.81
N LEU A 59 -1.85 -12.49 8.23
CA LEU A 59 -2.71 -12.02 7.14
C LEU A 59 -3.92 -11.25 7.69
N ASN A 60 -3.66 -10.10 8.31
CA ASN A 60 -4.70 -9.23 8.88
C ASN A 60 -4.49 -7.76 8.48
N SER A 61 -5.55 -6.95 8.58
CA SER A 61 -5.50 -5.55 8.17
C SER A 61 -4.54 -4.74 9.05
N GLN A 62 -4.44 -5.02 10.35
CA GLN A 62 -3.56 -4.28 11.26
C GLN A 62 -2.08 -4.42 10.86
N GLN A 63 -1.65 -5.63 10.48
CA GLN A 63 -0.31 -5.89 10.00
C GLN A 63 -0.05 -5.15 8.68
N ALA A 64 -0.98 -5.23 7.74
CA ALA A 64 -0.90 -4.50 6.48
C ALA A 64 -0.77 -2.98 6.67
N LEU A 65 -1.55 -2.41 7.60
CA LEU A 65 -1.45 -1.00 7.96
C LEU A 65 -0.07 -0.65 8.54
N ALA A 66 0.47 -1.50 9.41
CA ALA A 66 1.80 -1.32 9.98
C ALA A 66 2.88 -1.35 8.88
N ASP A 67 2.77 -2.29 7.94
CA ASP A 67 3.71 -2.43 6.83
C ASP A 67 3.71 -1.20 5.92
N TYR A 68 2.52 -0.67 5.58
CA TYR A 68 2.39 0.58 4.84
C TYR A 68 3.05 1.75 5.57
N ALA A 69 2.81 1.90 6.86
CA ALA A 69 3.37 2.99 7.65
C ALA A 69 4.90 2.91 7.70
N VAL A 70 5.46 1.71 7.90
CA VAL A 70 6.91 1.47 7.90
C VAL A 70 7.52 1.79 6.53
N LEU A 71 6.92 1.30 5.45
CA LEU A 71 7.40 1.53 4.09
C LEU A 71 7.37 3.02 3.73
N ILE A 72 6.25 3.71 3.97
CA ILE A 72 6.10 5.14 3.65
C ILE A 72 7.11 5.96 4.46
N ARG A 73 7.30 5.65 5.75
CA ARG A 73 8.29 6.34 6.59
C ARG A 73 9.71 6.11 6.07
N SER A 74 10.08 4.87 5.77
CA SER A 74 11.40 4.53 5.24
C SER A 74 11.66 5.20 3.91
N LEU A 75 10.68 5.19 3.00
CA LEU A 75 10.77 5.85 1.70
C LEU A 75 11.01 7.36 1.84
N LYS A 76 10.28 8.02 2.74
CA LYS A 76 10.46 9.46 2.99
C LYS A 76 11.85 9.79 3.52
N GLN A 77 12.35 9.00 4.48
CA GLN A 77 13.70 9.16 5.05
C GLN A 77 14.78 8.94 3.99
N ASN A 78 14.68 7.86 3.21
CA ASN A 78 15.64 7.53 2.15
C ASN A 78 15.68 8.58 1.03
N LEU A 79 14.56 9.27 0.79
CA LEU A 79 14.47 10.36 -0.17
C LEU A 79 14.66 11.75 0.46
N SER A 80 15.08 11.83 1.74
CA SER A 80 15.30 13.09 2.48
C SER A 80 14.11 14.05 2.40
N SER A 81 12.91 13.52 2.62
CA SER A 81 11.63 14.18 2.32
C SER A 81 10.63 14.07 3.47
N ASP A 82 11.11 13.99 4.71
CA ASP A 82 10.32 13.77 5.93
C ASP A 82 9.14 14.74 6.10
N SER A 83 9.27 15.98 5.64
CA SER A 83 8.21 17.01 5.68
C SER A 83 7.15 16.88 4.58
N SER A 84 7.36 16.02 3.58
CA SER A 84 6.43 15.87 2.45
C SER A 84 5.10 15.26 2.90
N PRO A 85 3.96 15.87 2.57
CA PRO A 85 2.65 15.31 2.91
C PRO A 85 2.37 14.04 2.13
N VAL A 86 1.60 13.13 2.74
CA VAL A 86 1.19 11.85 2.16
C VAL A 86 -0.33 11.84 2.02
N VAL A 87 -0.82 11.44 0.86
CA VAL A 87 -2.24 11.20 0.59
C VAL A 87 -2.39 9.72 0.23
N VAL A 88 -3.23 9.03 1.01
CA VAL A 88 -3.51 7.61 0.80
C VAL A 88 -4.77 7.44 -0.06
N PHE A 89 -4.66 6.54 -1.04
CA PHE A 89 -5.72 6.12 -1.95
C PHE A 89 -5.95 4.62 -1.79
N GLY A 90 -7.19 4.19 -1.94
CA GLY A 90 -7.57 2.78 -1.91
C GLY A 90 -9.01 2.64 -2.38
N GLY A 91 -9.30 1.58 -3.12
CA GLY A 91 -10.65 1.19 -3.54
C GLY A 91 -11.07 -0.11 -2.85
N SER A 92 -12.37 -0.33 -2.70
CA SER A 92 -12.92 -1.53 -2.06
C SER A 92 -12.29 -1.77 -0.67
N TYR A 93 -11.73 -2.95 -0.39
CA TYR A 93 -11.05 -3.26 0.86
C TYR A 93 -9.83 -2.36 1.14
N GLY A 94 -9.07 -2.00 0.10
CA GLY A 94 -7.99 -1.01 0.24
C GLY A 94 -8.50 0.36 0.70
N GLY A 95 -9.75 0.71 0.36
CA GLY A 95 -10.42 1.91 0.87
C GLY A 95 -10.76 1.84 2.36
N ARG A 96 -11.00 0.64 2.91
CA ARG A 96 -11.16 0.43 4.35
C ARG A 96 -9.86 0.64 5.11
N SER A 97 -8.74 0.14 4.59
CA SER A 97 -7.41 0.33 5.19
C SER A 97 -7.02 1.81 5.33
N LYS A 98 -7.48 2.67 4.40
CA LYS A 98 -7.32 4.13 4.50
C LYS A 98 -8.00 4.74 5.74
N LEU A 99 -9.18 4.24 6.13
CA LEU A 99 -9.94 4.78 7.26
C LEU A 99 -9.25 4.48 8.60
N GLU A 100 -8.49 3.40 8.68
CA GLU A 100 -7.76 2.97 9.88
C GLU A 100 -6.36 3.61 10.00
N LEU A 101 -5.83 4.23 8.92
CA LEU A 101 -4.53 4.93 8.91
C LEU A 101 -4.61 6.41 9.36
N LEU A 102 -5.83 6.96 9.51
CA LEU A 102 -6.09 8.34 9.94
C LEU A 102 -6.54 8.39 11.40
#